data_AF-A0A2V5WX92-F1
#
_entry.id   AF-A0A2V5WX92-F1
#
_cell.length_a   1.000
_cell.length_b   1.000
_cell.length_c   1.000
_cell.angle_alpha   90.00
_cell.angle_beta   90.00
_cell.angle_gamma   90.00
#
_symmetry.space_group_name_H-M   'P 1'
#
loop_
_entity.id
_entity.type
_entity.pdbx_description
1 polymer ?
#
loop_
_entity_poly.entity_id
_entity_poly.type
_entity_poly.pdbx_seq_one_letter_code
_entity_poly.pdbx_strand_id
1 'polypeptide(L)'
;MEAIDWANLSDEELLEKRISQLGLKLDGTEVQPLIQQLHDELSQKGLVFHPPCHIGDEWFVPVGIPAIFIPFFLAHDRLRKLERKMMLEVEGETPEWFMRLMRHEAAHAYAYAYQLYKKKKWQRTFGLSSTDETPEFYRPRPYSRSYVVHLDDWYAQSHPDEDFAETFAVWLTPG
;
A
#
# COMPACT_ATOMS: atom_id res chain seq x y z
N MET A 1 -12.72 29.17 -7.48
CA MET A 1 -13.58 28.18 -6.82
C MET A 1 -13.31 28.32 -5.34
N GLU A 2 -14.26 28.84 -4.57
CA GLU A 2 -14.13 28.82 -3.12
C GLU A 2 -13.90 27.36 -2.71
N ALA A 3 -12.86 27.12 -1.91
CA ALA A 3 -12.69 25.85 -1.25
C ALA A 3 -13.91 25.71 -0.35
N ILE A 4 -14.92 24.96 -0.81
CA ILE A 4 -16.00 24.50 0.06
C ILE A 4 -15.25 23.78 1.19
N ASP A 5 -15.40 24.28 2.41
CA ASP A 5 -14.82 23.66 3.60
C ASP A 5 -15.55 22.35 3.86
N TRP A 6 -15.22 21.36 3.03
CA TRP A 6 -15.82 20.03 3.01
C TRP A 6 -15.62 19.34 4.35
N ALA A 7 -14.64 19.77 5.15
CA ALA A 7 -14.37 19.21 6.45
C ALA A 7 -15.52 19.45 7.45
N ASN A 8 -16.33 20.50 7.22
CA ASN A 8 -17.49 20.84 8.03
C ASN A 8 -18.82 20.28 7.52
N LEU A 9 -18.84 19.59 6.37
CA LEU A 9 -20.05 18.96 5.83
C LEU A 9 -20.52 17.81 6.73
N SER A 10 -21.82 17.52 6.69
CA SER A 10 -22.35 16.29 7.28
C SER A 10 -21.74 15.06 6.62
N ASP A 11 -21.84 13.89 7.25
CA ASP A 11 -21.34 12.65 6.64
C ASP A 11 -22.04 12.38 5.29
N GLU A 12 -23.35 12.58 5.23
CA GLU A 12 -24.16 12.38 4.02
C GLU A 12 -23.73 13.35 2.91
N GLU A 13 -23.53 14.63 3.22
CA GLU A 13 -23.09 15.63 2.25
C GLU A 13 -21.65 15.38 1.75
N LEU A 14 -20.79 14.85 2.61
CA LEU A 14 -19.40 14.54 2.30
C LEU A 14 -19.30 13.29 1.41
N LEU A 15 -20.12 12.27 1.65
CA LEU A 15 -20.19 11.05 0.84
C LEU A 15 -20.62 11.33 -0.62
N GLU A 16 -21.38 12.39 -0.87
CA GLU A 16 -21.76 12.83 -2.21
C GLU A 16 -20.64 13.58 -2.97
N LYS A 17 -19.48 13.84 -2.34
CA LYS A 17 -18.34 14.52 -2.98
C LYS A 17 -17.42 13.54 -3.69
N ARG A 18 -16.90 13.98 -4.84
CA ARG A 18 -15.78 13.29 -5.48
C ARG A 18 -14.49 13.57 -4.71
N ILE A 19 -13.62 12.57 -4.54
CA ILE A 19 -12.31 12.74 -3.90
C ILE A 19 -11.52 13.89 -4.55
N SER A 20 -11.57 14.02 -5.88
CA SER A 20 -10.88 15.10 -6.61
C SER A 20 -11.37 16.52 -6.29
N GLN A 21 -12.55 16.68 -5.69
CA GLN A 21 -13.09 17.98 -5.26
C GLN A 21 -12.63 18.38 -3.85
N LEU A 22 -12.03 17.45 -3.09
CA LEU A 22 -11.58 17.69 -1.73
C LEU A 22 -10.24 18.44 -1.66
N GLY A 23 -9.51 18.53 -2.78
CA GLY A 23 -8.24 19.26 -2.86
C GLY A 23 -7.14 18.69 -1.95
N LEU A 24 -7.22 17.39 -1.65
CA LEU A 24 -6.31 16.70 -0.74
C LEU A 24 -4.87 16.70 -1.26
N LYS A 25 -3.93 16.72 -0.33
CA LYS A 25 -2.49 16.60 -0.57
C LYS A 25 -1.88 15.69 0.49
N LEU A 26 -0.78 15.04 0.15
CA LEU A 26 0.04 14.31 1.12
C LEU A 26 1.02 15.26 1.83
N ASP A 27 1.52 16.27 1.11
CA ASP A 27 2.40 17.29 1.68
C ASP A 27 1.70 18.07 2.79
N GLY A 28 2.40 18.23 3.92
CA GLY A 28 1.92 18.90 5.12
C GLY A 28 1.01 18.06 6.01
N THR A 29 0.79 16.78 5.69
CA THR A 29 -0.03 15.86 6.49
C THR A 29 0.81 14.97 7.41
N GLU A 30 0.15 14.26 8.34
CA GLU A 30 0.79 13.32 9.25
C GLU A 30 1.44 12.12 8.55
N VAL A 31 1.05 11.80 7.30
CA VAL A 31 1.66 10.68 6.56
C VAL A 31 2.93 11.08 5.82
N GLN A 32 3.20 12.38 5.61
CA GLN A 32 4.40 12.83 4.90
C GLN A 32 5.71 12.32 5.54
N PRO A 33 5.90 12.38 6.87
CA PRO A 33 7.11 11.83 7.50
C PRO A 33 7.25 10.31 7.31
N LEU A 34 6.15 9.56 7.22
CA LEU A 34 6.16 8.11 7.01
C LEU A 34 6.54 7.75 5.57
N ILE A 35 6.08 8.54 4.59
CA ILE A 35 6.53 8.42 3.20
C ILE A 35 8.05 8.66 3.11
N GLN A 36 8.53 9.72 3.78
CA GLN A 36 9.97 10.00 3.84
C GLN A 36 10.74 8.86 4.51
N GLN A 37 10.20 8.27 5.57
CA GLN A 37 10.80 7.10 6.23
C GLN A 37 10.99 5.93 5.25
N LEU A 38 9.98 5.59 4.45
CA LEU A 38 10.14 4.56 3.42
C LEU A 38 11.28 4.92 2.46
N HIS A 39 11.32 6.17 1.99
CA HIS A 39 12.34 6.60 1.04
C HIS A 39 13.75 6.54 1.64
N ASP A 40 13.89 6.86 2.92
CA ASP A 40 15.14 6.75 3.66
C ASP A 40 15.56 5.28 3.83
N GLU A 41 14.62 4.38 4.17
CA GLU A 41 14.86 2.93 4.27
C GLU A 41 15.36 2.35 2.93
N LEU A 42 14.73 2.72 1.81
CA LEU A 42 15.17 2.35 0.47
C LEU A 42 16.59 2.85 0.17
N SER A 43 16.87 4.11 0.51
CA SER A 43 18.19 4.72 0.34
C SER A 43 19.27 4.02 1.16
N GLN A 44 18.96 3.65 2.40
CA GLN A 44 19.88 2.93 3.30
C GLN A 44 20.26 1.54 2.76
N LYS A 45 19.36 0.89 2.00
CA LYS A 45 19.66 -0.35 1.26
C LYS A 45 20.38 -0.12 -0.07
N GLY A 46 20.73 1.12 -0.40
CA GLY A 46 21.41 1.51 -1.64
C GLY A 46 20.50 1.47 -2.86
N LEU A 47 19.17 1.49 -2.67
CA LEU A 47 18.22 1.50 -3.76
C LEU A 47 17.95 2.95 -4.21
N VAL A 48 18.06 3.19 -5.51
CA VAL A 48 18.00 4.54 -6.11
C VAL A 48 16.60 4.94 -6.58
N PHE A 49 15.65 3.99 -6.57
CA PHE A 49 14.30 4.24 -7.02
C PHE A 49 13.39 4.49 -5.80
N HIS A 50 12.87 5.70 -5.71
CA HIS A 50 11.91 6.08 -4.67
C HIS A 50 10.53 6.19 -5.31
N PRO A 51 9.62 5.23 -5.06
CA PRO A 51 8.30 5.27 -5.69
C PRO A 51 7.57 6.59 -5.39
N PRO A 52 7.08 7.30 -6.41
CA PRO A 52 6.22 8.45 -6.19
C PRO A 52 4.94 7.98 -5.49
N CYS A 53 4.43 8.81 -4.58
CA CYS A 53 3.23 8.54 -3.80
C CYS A 53 2.10 9.47 -4.24
N HIS A 54 0.92 8.91 -4.46
CA HIS A 54 -0.28 9.62 -4.89
C HIS A 54 -1.45 9.28 -3.97
N ILE A 55 -2.53 10.04 -4.08
CA ILE A 55 -3.78 9.75 -3.37
C ILE A 55 -4.64 8.84 -4.24
N GLY A 56 -5.08 7.73 -3.65
CA GLY A 56 -6.03 6.78 -4.22
C GLY A 56 -7.27 6.62 -3.35
N ASP A 57 -8.17 5.74 -3.77
CA ASP A 57 -9.29 5.23 -2.99
C ASP A 57 -8.86 4.11 -2.02
N GLU A 58 -7.89 3.29 -2.41
CA GLU A 58 -7.30 2.21 -1.60
C GLU A 58 -5.76 2.20 -1.66
N TRP A 59 -5.14 1.26 -0.94
CA TRP A 59 -3.71 0.94 -1.07
C TRP A 59 -3.49 0.11 -2.32
N PHE A 60 -2.70 0.60 -3.27
CA PHE A 60 -2.33 -0.19 -4.45
C PHE A 60 -1.16 0.42 -5.23
N VAL A 61 -0.60 -0.41 -6.11
CA VAL A 61 0.25 0.01 -7.22
C VAL A 61 -0.40 -0.41 -8.55
N PRO A 62 -0.83 0.54 -9.41
CA PRO A 62 -1.47 0.19 -10.66
C PRO A 62 -0.55 -0.62 -11.56
N VAL A 63 -1.12 -1.59 -12.29
CA VAL A 63 -0.36 -2.50 -13.15
C VAL A 63 0.53 -1.74 -14.12
N GLY A 64 1.85 -1.96 -14.02
CA GLY A 64 2.84 -1.34 -14.90
C GLY A 64 3.14 0.14 -14.58
N ILE A 65 2.52 0.72 -13.57
CA ILE A 65 2.78 2.08 -13.09
C ILE A 65 3.51 1.98 -11.75
N PRO A 66 4.83 2.23 -11.69
CA PRO A 66 5.60 2.07 -10.47
C PRO A 66 5.39 3.26 -9.52
N ALA A 67 4.18 3.41 -9.00
CA ALA A 67 3.78 4.49 -8.09
C ALA A 67 2.81 3.94 -7.03
N ILE A 68 2.96 4.38 -5.78
CA ILE A 68 2.14 3.93 -4.66
C ILE A 68 0.95 4.86 -4.52
N PHE A 69 -0.25 4.32 -4.44
CA PHE A 69 -1.46 5.06 -4.13
C PHE A 69 -1.83 4.80 -2.67
N ILE A 70 -1.98 5.90 -1.93
CA ILE A 70 -2.31 5.93 -0.50
C ILE A 70 -3.78 6.32 -0.38
N PRO A 71 -4.61 5.61 0.40
CA PRO A 71 -6.01 5.94 0.56
C PRO A 71 -6.26 7.37 1.01
N PHE A 72 -7.19 8.04 0.34
CA PHE A 72 -7.54 9.45 0.57
C PHE A 72 -7.95 9.74 2.01
N PHE A 73 -8.54 8.77 2.70
CA PHE A 73 -8.99 8.95 4.08
C PHE A 73 -7.82 9.16 5.05
N LEU A 74 -6.61 8.72 4.71
CA LEU A 74 -5.41 8.95 5.55
C LEU A 74 -4.88 10.38 5.44
N ALA A 75 -5.30 11.15 4.44
CA ALA A 75 -4.81 12.51 4.21
C ALA A 75 -5.44 13.56 5.15
N HIS A 76 -6.50 13.22 5.89
CA HIS A 76 -7.18 14.17 6.79
C HIS A 76 -8.06 13.52 7.87
N ASP A 77 -8.00 14.01 9.12
CA ASP A 77 -8.74 13.47 10.27
C ASP A 77 -10.25 13.33 10.07
N ARG A 78 -10.88 14.31 9.42
CA ARG A 78 -12.31 14.26 9.11
C ARG A 78 -12.68 13.02 8.28
N LEU A 79 -11.81 12.63 7.35
CA LEU A 79 -12.00 11.47 6.49
C LEU A 79 -11.68 10.18 7.24
N ARG A 80 -10.61 10.15 8.07
CA ARG A 80 -10.35 9.02 8.98
C ARG A 80 -11.55 8.71 9.87
N LYS A 81 -12.19 9.74 10.42
CA LYS A 81 -13.40 9.57 11.25
C LYS A 81 -14.58 9.02 10.46
N LEU A 82 -14.77 9.47 9.22
CA LEU A 82 -15.83 8.97 8.34
C LEU A 82 -15.58 7.50 7.97
N GLU A 83 -14.36 7.19 7.53
CA GLU A 83 -13.93 5.84 7.19
C GLU A 83 -14.17 4.87 8.36
N ARG A 84 -13.70 5.23 9.56
CA ARG A 84 -13.95 4.44 10.78
C ARG A 84 -15.44 4.20 11.04
N LYS A 85 -16.29 5.20 10.80
CA LYS A 85 -17.73 5.07 11.04
C LYS A 85 -18.38 4.12 10.03
N MET A 86 -17.91 4.14 8.78
CA MET A 86 -18.50 3.37 7.67
C MET A 86 -17.95 1.94 7.60
N MET A 87 -16.64 1.78 7.76
CA MET A 87 -15.90 0.53 7.58
C MET A 87 -15.50 -0.14 8.90
N LEU A 88 -15.74 0.51 10.05
CA LEU A 88 -15.36 0.07 11.40
C LEU A 88 -13.83 0.03 11.66
N GLU A 89 -13.03 0.33 10.65
CA GLU A 89 -11.58 0.41 10.69
C GLU A 89 -11.06 1.55 9.81
N VAL A 90 -9.77 1.84 9.93
CA VAL A 90 -9.04 2.77 9.07
C VAL A 90 -7.72 2.09 8.73
N GLU A 91 -7.65 1.49 7.56
CA GLU A 91 -6.48 0.72 7.14
C GLU A 91 -5.23 1.61 7.08
N GLY A 92 -4.16 1.19 7.77
CA GLY A 92 -2.93 1.97 7.85
C GLY A 92 -3.02 3.22 8.74
N GLU A 93 -3.95 3.27 9.70
CA GLU A 93 -4.08 4.43 10.60
C GLU A 93 -2.83 4.66 11.45
N THR A 94 -2.26 3.60 12.03
CA THR A 94 -1.10 3.71 12.91
C THR A 94 0.19 3.77 12.08
N PRO A 95 1.24 4.46 12.57
CA PRO A 95 2.53 4.50 11.88
C PRO A 95 3.09 3.11 11.56
N GLU A 96 2.95 2.15 12.48
CA GLU A 96 3.43 0.79 12.29
C GLU A 96 2.69 0.06 11.15
N TRP A 97 1.36 0.19 11.11
CA TRP A 97 0.56 -0.45 10.07
C TRP A 97 0.74 0.24 8.71
N PHE A 98 0.75 1.57 8.70
CA PHE A 98 1.08 2.37 7.51
C PHE A 98 2.41 1.93 6.91
N MET A 99 3.44 1.77 7.75
CA MET A 99 4.76 1.33 7.27
C MET A 99 4.78 -0.14 6.82
N ARG A 100 3.94 -1.02 7.39
CA ARG A 100 3.77 -2.39 6.85
C ARG A 100 3.25 -2.32 5.41
N LEU A 101 2.20 -1.54 5.16
CA LEU A 101 1.57 -1.40 3.85
C LEU A 101 2.49 -0.69 2.85
N MET A 102 3.11 0.43 3.22
CA MET A 102 4.06 1.16 2.35
C MET A 102 5.22 0.30 1.86
N ARG A 103 5.79 -0.56 2.72
CA ARG A 103 6.90 -1.45 2.33
C ARG A 103 6.43 -2.57 1.39
N HIS A 104 5.21 -3.06 1.60
CA HIS A 104 4.56 -4.02 0.72
C HIS A 104 4.31 -3.40 -0.66
N GLU A 105 3.66 -2.23 -0.74
CA GLU A 105 3.42 -1.52 -2.00
C GLU A 105 4.71 -1.10 -2.71
N ALA A 106 5.75 -0.72 -1.96
CA ALA A 106 7.06 -0.46 -2.55
C ALA A 106 7.58 -1.67 -3.33
N ALA A 107 7.36 -2.89 -2.86
CA ALA A 107 7.76 -4.07 -3.58
C ALA A 107 7.07 -4.18 -4.94
N HIS A 108 5.75 -3.99 -5.01
CA HIS A 108 5.02 -3.97 -6.29
C HIS A 108 5.54 -2.88 -7.22
N ALA A 109 5.79 -1.67 -6.71
CA ALA A 109 6.38 -0.59 -7.48
C ALA A 109 7.75 -1.00 -8.07
N TYR A 110 8.60 -1.67 -7.30
CA TYR A 110 9.87 -2.22 -7.80
C TYR A 110 9.69 -3.34 -8.81
N ALA A 111 8.71 -4.22 -8.59
CA ALA A 111 8.39 -5.31 -9.51
C ALA A 111 8.03 -4.76 -10.89
N TYR A 112 7.23 -3.69 -10.96
CA TYR A 112 6.87 -3.03 -12.21
C TYR A 112 8.02 -2.19 -12.80
N ALA A 113 8.70 -1.38 -11.99
CA ALA A 113 9.79 -0.51 -12.46
C ALA A 113 10.92 -1.29 -13.16
N TYR A 114 11.25 -2.47 -12.62
CA TYR A 114 12.35 -3.30 -13.12
C TYR A 114 11.90 -4.60 -13.79
N GLN A 115 10.59 -4.77 -13.98
CA GLN A 115 9.97 -5.98 -14.54
C GLN A 115 10.50 -7.28 -13.91
N LEU A 116 10.62 -7.30 -12.58
CA LEU A 116 11.27 -8.38 -11.84
C LEU A 116 10.57 -9.73 -12.07
N TYR A 117 9.24 -9.72 -12.14
CA TYR A 117 8.39 -10.88 -12.40
C TYR A 117 8.69 -11.60 -13.74
N LYS A 118 9.37 -10.93 -14.69
CA LYS A 118 9.82 -11.55 -15.94
C LYS A 118 11.13 -12.32 -15.81
N LYS A 119 11.88 -12.14 -14.71
CA LYS A 119 13.19 -12.75 -14.53
C LYS A 119 13.06 -14.21 -14.10
N LYS A 120 13.80 -15.11 -14.76
CA LYS A 120 13.81 -16.55 -14.44
C LYS A 120 14.13 -16.87 -12.98
N LYS A 121 15.00 -16.08 -12.34
CA LYS A 121 15.32 -16.27 -10.91
C LYS A 121 14.12 -15.97 -10.03
N TRP A 122 13.41 -14.87 -10.31
CA TRP A 122 12.18 -14.49 -9.61
C TRP A 122 11.13 -15.60 -9.77
N GLN A 123 10.91 -16.05 -11.00
CA GLN A 123 9.90 -17.08 -11.30
C GLN A 123 10.16 -18.43 -10.64
N ARG A 124 11.45 -18.79 -10.46
CA ARG A 124 11.82 -20.02 -9.74
C ARG A 124 11.62 -19.93 -8.24
N THR A 125 11.65 -18.71 -7.69
CA THR A 125 11.50 -18.48 -6.24
C THR A 125 10.03 -18.34 -5.87
N PHE A 126 9.30 -17.46 -6.57
CA PHE A 126 7.94 -17.07 -6.19
C PHE A 126 6.87 -17.78 -7.03
N GLY A 127 7.19 -18.18 -8.26
CA GLY A 127 6.23 -18.75 -9.22
C GLY A 127 5.99 -17.82 -10.41
N LEU A 128 4.98 -18.10 -11.24
CA LEU A 128 4.63 -17.23 -12.36
C LEU A 128 3.60 -16.20 -11.87
N SER A 129 3.87 -14.90 -12.10
CA SER A 129 2.88 -13.83 -11.86
C SER A 129 1.61 -13.98 -12.73
N SER A 130 1.68 -14.77 -13.81
CA SER A 130 0.51 -15.14 -14.63
C SER A 130 -0.19 -16.42 -14.15
N THR A 131 0.17 -16.97 -13.00
CA THR A 131 -0.60 -18.09 -12.42
C THR A 131 -1.97 -17.54 -12.03
N ASP A 132 -3.02 -18.37 -12.17
CA ASP A 132 -4.45 -18.05 -11.98
C ASP A 132 -4.75 -16.83 -11.09
N GLU A 133 -5.74 -16.02 -11.54
CA GLU A 133 -6.28 -14.82 -10.87
C GLU A 133 -6.20 -14.96 -9.35
N THR A 134 -5.68 -13.93 -8.66
CA THR A 134 -5.63 -13.86 -7.19
C THR A 134 -6.92 -14.44 -6.64
N PRO A 135 -6.89 -15.65 -6.07
CA PRO A 135 -8.11 -16.41 -5.89
C PRO A 135 -8.99 -15.65 -4.91
N GLU A 136 -10.28 -15.49 -5.22
CA GLU A 136 -11.26 -14.86 -4.31
C GLU A 136 -11.19 -15.47 -2.90
N PHE A 137 -10.77 -16.74 -2.83
CA PHE A 137 -10.46 -17.45 -1.59
C PHE A 137 -9.16 -18.27 -1.74
N TYR A 138 -8.15 -17.98 -0.92
CA TYR A 138 -7.00 -18.87 -0.72
C TYR A 138 -7.12 -19.63 0.59
N ARG A 139 -6.51 -20.82 0.65
CA ARG A 139 -6.43 -21.63 1.89
C ARG A 139 -4.98 -21.63 2.37
N PRO A 140 -4.61 -20.71 3.27
CA PRO A 140 -3.25 -20.65 3.76
C PRO A 140 -2.89 -21.93 4.52
N ARG A 141 -1.59 -22.22 4.58
CA ARG A 141 -1.01 -23.29 5.39
C ARG A 141 -0.28 -22.64 6.57
N PRO A 142 -0.92 -22.48 7.74
CA PRO A 142 -0.38 -21.67 8.83
C PRO A 142 0.98 -22.09 9.36
N TYR A 143 1.28 -23.39 9.30
CA TYR A 143 2.52 -23.98 9.80
C TYR A 143 3.63 -24.04 8.74
N SER A 144 3.38 -23.51 7.54
CA SER A 144 4.40 -23.45 6.50
C SER A 144 5.52 -22.51 6.93
N ARG A 145 6.77 -22.97 6.79
CA ARG A 145 7.98 -22.16 7.00
C ARG A 145 8.55 -21.63 5.68
N SER A 146 7.85 -21.85 4.57
CA SER A 146 8.29 -21.44 3.24
C SER A 146 7.96 -19.98 2.91
N TYR A 147 7.11 -19.33 3.71
CA TYR A 147 6.62 -17.98 3.49
C TYR A 147 6.91 -17.13 4.71
N VAL A 148 7.15 -15.84 4.48
CA VAL A 148 7.16 -14.85 5.56
C VAL A 148 5.72 -14.55 5.99
N VAL A 149 5.58 -13.92 7.16
CA VAL A 149 4.31 -13.33 7.63
C VAL A 149 4.60 -11.87 7.88
N HIS A 150 4.13 -10.99 6.98
CA HIS A 150 4.31 -9.56 7.11
C HIS A 150 3.00 -8.83 7.27
N LEU A 151 2.01 -9.04 6.41
CA LEU A 151 0.60 -8.70 6.61
C LEU A 151 -0.16 -9.90 7.19
N ASP A 152 -1.40 -9.66 7.59
CA ASP A 152 -2.22 -10.67 8.28
C ASP A 152 -2.72 -11.75 7.29
N ASP A 153 -3.46 -12.74 7.79
CA ASP A 153 -4.08 -13.83 7.01
C ASP A 153 -3.13 -14.69 6.14
N TRP A 154 -1.83 -14.66 6.42
CA TRP A 154 -0.81 -15.36 5.62
C TRP A 154 -0.80 -14.88 4.16
N TYR A 155 -0.92 -13.56 3.95
CA TYR A 155 -1.10 -12.93 2.65
C TYR A 155 -0.05 -13.32 1.59
N ALA A 156 1.20 -13.59 2.01
CA ALA A 156 2.25 -14.11 1.14
C ALA A 156 1.88 -15.41 0.39
N GLN A 157 0.91 -16.18 0.89
CA GLN A 157 0.45 -17.43 0.26
C GLN A 157 -0.66 -17.24 -0.77
N SER A 158 -1.16 -16.01 -0.94
CA SER A 158 -2.29 -15.73 -1.82
C SER A 158 -1.92 -15.74 -3.30
N HIS A 159 -0.75 -15.19 -3.65
CA HIS A 159 -0.27 -15.11 -5.03
C HIS A 159 1.26 -14.89 -5.08
N PRO A 160 1.99 -15.31 -6.14
CA PRO A 160 3.43 -15.10 -6.28
C PRO A 160 3.90 -13.64 -6.16
N ASP A 161 3.08 -12.69 -6.61
CA ASP A 161 3.39 -11.27 -6.48
C ASP A 161 3.31 -10.81 -5.01
N GLU A 162 2.36 -11.34 -4.24
CA GLU A 162 2.23 -11.08 -2.79
C GLU A 162 3.36 -11.74 -2.00
N ASP A 163 3.78 -12.96 -2.34
CA ASP A 163 4.95 -13.60 -1.70
C ASP A 163 6.21 -12.74 -1.87
N PHE A 164 6.41 -12.19 -3.08
CA PHE A 164 7.50 -11.26 -3.32
C PHE A 164 7.34 -9.97 -2.49
N ALA A 165 6.13 -9.40 -2.44
CA ALA A 165 5.89 -8.14 -1.76
C ALA A 165 6.10 -8.24 -0.24
N GLU A 166 5.56 -9.28 0.36
CA GLU A 166 5.74 -9.62 1.76
C GLU A 166 7.22 -9.90 2.08
N THR A 167 7.90 -10.70 1.24
CA THR A 167 9.33 -11.01 1.41
C THR A 167 10.19 -9.75 1.34
N PHE A 168 9.92 -8.85 0.38
CA PHE A 168 10.62 -7.58 0.24
C PHE A 168 10.40 -6.69 1.46
N ALA A 169 9.16 -6.60 1.94
CA ALA A 169 8.80 -5.76 3.08
C ALA A 169 9.51 -6.19 4.37
N VAL A 170 9.58 -7.50 4.64
CA VAL A 170 10.37 -8.03 5.78
C VAL A 170 11.84 -7.72 5.64
N TRP A 171 12.42 -7.90 4.45
CA TRP A 171 13.85 -7.62 4.21
C TRP A 171 14.20 -6.12 4.34
N LEU A 172 13.27 -5.24 3.95
CA LEU A 172 13.44 -3.79 4.02
C LEU A 172 13.33 -3.26 5.45
N THR A 173 12.46 -3.86 6.26
CA THR A 173 12.19 -3.42 7.65
C THR A 173 13.50 -3.34 8.47
N PRO A 174 13.81 -2.16 9.05
CA PRO A 174 14.97 -2.01 9.93
C PRO A 174 14.86 -2.91 11.16
N GLY A 175 16.00 -3.49 11.58
CA GLY A 175 16.11 -4.32 12.78
C GLY A 175 16.67 -3.58 13.98
#